data_AF-A0A9Q3DWP2-F1
#
_entry.id   AF-A0A9Q3DWP2-F1
#
_cell.length_a   1.000
_cell.length_b   1.000
_cell.length_c   1.000
_cell.angle_alpha   90.00
_cell.angle_beta   90.00
_cell.angle_gamma   90.00
#
_symmetry.space_group_name_H-M   'P 1'
#
loop_
_entity.id
_entity.type
_entity.pdbx_description
1 polymer ?
#
loop_
_entity_poly.entity_id
_entity_poly.type
_entity_poly.pdbx_seq_one_letter_code
_entity_poly.pdbx_strand_id
1 'polypeptide(L)'
;MNAVEVKISEELSNRHPTFPVSLINPYKYSDSEKFPLRNKVPQAIPCIESSGIKKLTKALKERKLRTNKVREYLVRYSDPTCEDEWLADKDIPH
;
A
#
# COMPACT_ATOMS: atom_id res chain seq x y z
N MET A 1 -6.55 -40.06 -29.50
CA MET A 1 -6.53 -39.69 -28.06
C MET A 1 -5.19 -40.15 -27.52
N ASN A 2 -4.36 -39.25 -27.01
CA ASN A 2 -3.06 -39.62 -26.43
C ASN A 2 -3.20 -39.54 -24.91
N ALA A 3 -3.20 -40.70 -24.23
CA ALA A 3 -3.16 -40.78 -22.78
C ALA A 3 -1.73 -41.10 -22.35
N VAL A 4 -1.18 -40.32 -21.41
CA VAL A 4 0.14 -40.52 -20.82
C VAL A 4 -0.05 -40.93 -19.37
N GLU A 5 0.41 -42.12 -19.00
CA GLU A 5 0.33 -42.65 -17.64
C GLU A 5 1.50 -42.12 -16.79
N VAL A 6 1.18 -41.44 -15.69
CA VAL A 6 2.18 -40.90 -14.75
C VAL A 6 2.25 -41.83 -13.53
N LYS A 7 3.40 -42.48 -13.32
CA LYS A 7 3.66 -43.28 -12.11
C LYS A 7 4.14 -42.36 -10.99
N ILE A 8 3.32 -42.21 -9.94
CA ILE A 8 3.64 -41.41 -8.76
C ILE A 8 4.38 -42.29 -7.75
N SER A 9 5.58 -41.89 -7.32
CA SER A 9 6.36 -42.59 -6.30
C SER A 9 5.65 -42.54 -4.93
N GLU A 10 5.85 -43.56 -4.10
CA GLU A 10 5.17 -43.74 -2.80
C GLU A 10 5.31 -42.53 -1.85
N GLU A 11 6.44 -41.82 -1.92
CA GLU A 11 6.73 -40.59 -1.16
C GLU A 11 5.82 -39.40 -1.49
N LEU A 12 5.22 -39.36 -2.69
CA LEU A 12 4.30 -38.30 -3.13
C LEU A 12 2.82 -38.64 -2.86
N SER A 13 2.50 -39.87 -2.43
CA SER A 13 1.11 -40.32 -2.20
C SER A 13 0.38 -39.56 -1.08
N ASN A 14 1.13 -39.04 -0.11
CA ASN A 14 0.59 -38.37 1.08
C ASN A 14 0.44 -36.85 0.93
N ARG A 15 0.85 -36.26 -0.21
CA ARG A 15 0.64 -34.83 -0.50
C ARG A 15 -0.57 -34.69 -1.43
N HIS A 16 -1.35 -33.63 -1.24
CA HIS A 16 -2.43 -33.30 -2.16
C HIS A 16 -1.84 -33.19 -3.57
N PRO A 17 -2.34 -33.95 -4.57
CA PRO A 17 -1.77 -33.97 -5.90
C PRO A 17 -1.86 -32.57 -6.48
N THR A 18 -0.75 -31.86 -6.47
CA THR A 18 -0.68 -30.51 -7.01
C THR A 18 -0.25 -30.68 -8.45
N PHE A 19 -1.22 -30.66 -9.35
CA PHE A 19 -0.91 -30.53 -10.77
C PHE A 19 -0.04 -29.27 -10.95
N PRO A 20 1.09 -29.35 -11.67
CA PRO A 20 1.85 -28.15 -12.00
C PRO A 20 0.95 -27.29 -12.89
N VAL A 21 0.32 -26.28 -12.31
CA VAL A 21 -0.24 -25.18 -13.09
C VAL A 21 0.95 -24.47 -13.71
N SER A 22 1.10 -24.60 -15.02
CA SER A 22 2.05 -23.78 -15.77
C SER A 22 1.70 -22.32 -15.51
N LEU A 23 2.52 -21.62 -14.72
CA LEU A 23 2.34 -20.21 -14.37
C LEU A 23 2.50 -19.24 -15.56
N ILE A 24 2.42 -19.75 -16.79
CA ILE A 24 2.56 -18.98 -18.01
C ILE A 24 1.22 -19.04 -18.70
N ASN A 25 0.27 -18.24 -18.20
CA ASN A 25 -0.73 -17.70 -19.09
C ASN A 25 -0.05 -16.55 -19.83
N PRO A 26 0.32 -16.69 -21.12
CA PRO A 26 0.82 -15.57 -21.87
C PRO A 26 -0.25 -14.48 -21.85
N TYR A 27 0.12 -13.28 -21.40
CA TYR A 27 -0.77 -12.15 -21.40
C TYR A 27 -1.19 -11.88 -22.84
N LYS A 28 -2.40 -12.29 -23.21
CA LYS A 28 -2.94 -12.04 -24.55
C LYS A 28 -3.34 -10.57 -24.62
N TYR A 29 -2.88 -9.87 -25.64
CA TYR A 29 -3.44 -8.58 -25.99
C TYR A 29 -4.95 -8.71 -26.15
N SER A 30 -5.69 -7.73 -25.64
CA SER A 30 -7.14 -7.74 -25.75
C SER A 30 -7.55 -7.61 -27.21
N ASP A 31 -8.28 -8.60 -27.70
CA ASP A 31 -8.89 -8.59 -29.02
C ASP A 31 -9.91 -7.45 -29.12
N SER A 32 -9.63 -6.47 -29.98
CA SER A 32 -10.44 -5.27 -30.18
C SER A 32 -11.78 -5.57 -30.85
N GLU A 33 -11.89 -6.65 -31.63
CA GLU A 33 -13.14 -7.05 -32.28
C GLU A 33 -14.09 -7.69 -31.27
N LYS A 34 -13.55 -8.48 -30.34
CA LYS A 34 -14.34 -9.12 -29.27
C LYS A 34 -14.67 -8.18 -28.11
N PHE A 35 -13.81 -7.20 -27.84
CA PHE A 35 -13.95 -6.29 -26.69
C PHE A 35 -13.79 -4.81 -27.08
N PRO A 36 -14.65 -4.25 -27.94
CA PRO A 36 -14.51 -2.89 -28.48
C PRO A 36 -14.60 -1.77 -27.43
N LEU A 37 -15.16 -2.06 -26.24
CA LEU A 37 -15.30 -1.11 -25.15
C LEU A 37 -14.08 -1.05 -24.21
N ARG A 38 -13.14 -1.99 -24.31
CA ARG A 38 -11.99 -2.07 -23.40
C ARG A 38 -10.99 -0.92 -23.58
N ASN A 39 -10.91 -0.38 -24.80
CA ASN A 39 -10.07 0.79 -25.13
C ASN A 39 -10.67 2.12 -24.66
N LYS A 40 -11.93 2.12 -24.19
CA LYS A 40 -12.67 3.33 -23.78
C LYS A 40 -12.79 3.49 -22.28
N VAL A 41 -12.29 2.54 -21.49
CA VAL A 41 -12.31 2.65 -20.03
C VAL A 41 -11.22 3.65 -19.62
N PRO A 42 -11.57 4.81 -19.05
CA PRO A 42 -10.56 5.69 -18.49
C PRO A 42 -9.77 4.92 -17.44
N GLN A 43 -8.44 4.94 -17.54
CA GLN A 43 -7.58 4.34 -16.53
C GLN A 43 -7.94 4.95 -15.19
N ALA A 44 -8.41 4.12 -14.25
CA ALA A 44 -8.70 4.57 -12.91
C ALA A 44 -7.38 5.00 -12.27
N ILE A 45 -7.19 6.31 -12.12
CA ILE A 45 -6.04 6.84 -11.40
C ILE A 45 -6.25 6.40 -9.93
N PRO A 46 -5.29 5.68 -9.32
CA PRO A 46 -5.40 5.34 -7.92
C PRO A 46 -5.56 6.63 -7.12
N CYS A 47 -6.46 6.64 -6.14
CA CYS A 47 -6.63 7.75 -5.23
C CYS A 47 -5.32 7.92 -4.44
N ILE A 48 -4.45 8.79 -4.91
CA ILE A 48 -3.30 9.25 -4.13
C ILE A 48 -3.92 10.06 -3.01
N GLU A 49 -3.74 9.63 -1.76
CA GLU A 49 -4.10 10.46 -0.61
C GLU A 49 -3.45 11.81 -0.83
N SER A 50 -4.28 12.85 -0.96
CA SER A 50 -3.78 14.21 -1.09
C SER A 50 -2.76 14.40 0.02
N SER A 51 -1.55 14.85 -0.31
CA SER A 51 -0.59 15.35 0.68
C SER A 51 -1.17 16.62 1.30
N GLY A 52 -2.23 16.42 2.07
CA GLY A 52 -2.98 17.42 2.76
C GLY A 52 -2.08 17.93 3.86
N ILE A 53 -2.07 19.25 3.98
CA ILE A 53 -1.48 19.98 5.09
C ILE A 53 -1.79 19.21 6.38
N LYS A 54 -0.75 18.68 7.04
CA LYS A 54 -0.90 17.89 8.27
C LYS A 54 -1.69 18.73 9.27
N LYS A 55 -2.91 18.31 9.60
CA LYS A 55 -3.74 19.06 10.56
C LYS A 55 -3.31 18.70 11.97
N LEU A 56 -2.96 19.71 12.75
CA LEU A 56 -2.71 19.55 14.17
C LEU A 56 -3.99 19.20 14.91
N THR A 57 -3.93 18.21 15.81
CA THR A 57 -5.05 17.87 16.69
C THR A 57 -4.83 18.38 18.10
N LYS A 58 -3.66 18.11 18.70
CA LYS A 58 -3.37 18.50 20.08
C LYS A 58 -1.89 18.58 20.39
N ALA A 59 -1.54 19.43 21.35
CA ALA A 59 -0.24 19.40 22.03
C ALA A 59 -0.30 18.44 23.23
N LEU A 60 0.67 17.54 23.32
CA LEU A 60 0.77 16.50 24.35
C LEU A 60 1.69 16.92 25.51
N LYS A 61 2.81 17.56 25.19
CA LYS A 61 3.86 17.94 26.17
C LYS A 61 4.47 19.27 25.78
N GLU A 62 5.01 19.98 26.77
CA GLU A 62 5.84 21.16 26.59
C GLU A 62 7.26 20.86 27.09
N ARG A 63 8.27 21.40 26.41
CA ARG A 63 9.64 21.46 26.94
C ARG A 63 10.23 22.85 26.71
N LYS A 64 11.20 23.21 27.57
CA LYS A 64 11.98 24.43 27.42
C LYS A 64 13.44 24.09 27.16
N LEU A 65 13.95 24.51 26.00
CA LEU A 65 15.36 24.38 25.68
C LEU A 65 16.17 25.43 26.45
N ARG A 66 17.19 24.98 27.19
CA ARG A 66 18.08 25.86 27.96
C ARG A 66 18.90 26.78 27.05
N THR A 67 19.28 26.29 25.88
CA THR A 67 20.20 26.97 24.95
C THR A 67 19.59 28.25 24.36
N ASN A 68 18.33 28.18 23.90
CA ASN A 68 17.71 29.27 23.13
C ASN A 68 16.51 29.94 23.86
N LYS A 69 16.19 29.52 25.09
CA LYS A 69 14.96 29.92 25.82
C LYS A 69 13.66 29.70 25.01
N VAL A 70 13.69 28.85 23.97
CA VAL A 70 12.54 28.51 23.12
C VAL A 70 11.72 27.42 23.80
N ARG A 71 10.40 27.56 23.73
CA ARG A 71 9.43 26.53 24.12
C ARG A 71 9.09 25.69 22.89
N GLU A 72 9.15 24.39 23.04
CA GLU A 72 8.71 23.42 22.05
C GLU A 72 7.57 22.61 22.62
N TYR A 73 6.66 22.18 21.76
CA TYR A 73 5.55 21.34 22.13
C TYR A 73 5.58 20.06 21.31
N LEU A 74 5.33 18.93 21.97
CA LEU A 74 5.11 17.65 21.30
C LEU A 74 3.70 17.66 20.76
N VAL A 75 3.57 17.55 19.46
CA VAL A 75 2.33 17.74 18.74
C VAL A 75 1.88 16.43 18.12
N ARG A 76 0.57 16.16 18.20
CA ARG A 76 -0.09 15.05 17.52
C ARG A 76 -0.95 15.56 16.37
N TYR A 77 -0.80 14.93 15.22
CA TYR A 77 -1.56 15.19 14.00
C TYR A 77 -2.89 14.42 13.98
N SER A 78 -3.83 14.86 13.14
CA SER A 78 -5.11 14.15 12.92
C SER A 78 -4.92 12.82 12.23
N ASP A 79 -3.92 12.76 11.36
CA ASP A 79 -3.69 11.62 10.50
C ASP A 79 -2.88 10.59 11.29
N PRO A 80 -3.39 9.36 11.46
CA PRO A 80 -2.76 8.35 12.31
C PRO A 80 -1.44 7.81 11.73
N THR A 81 -1.14 8.12 10.46
CA THR A 81 0.11 7.79 9.77
C THR A 81 1.22 8.81 10.06
N CYS A 82 0.89 9.97 10.62
CA CYS A 82 1.86 10.99 10.98
C CYS A 82 2.33 10.75 12.42
N GLU A 83 3.65 10.57 12.57
CA GLU A 83 4.29 10.48 13.88
C GLU A 83 4.22 11.80 14.66
N ASP A 84 4.25 11.69 15.99
CA ASP A 84 4.28 12.85 16.88
C ASP A 84 5.62 13.62 16.73
N GLU A 85 5.57 14.94 16.64
CA GLU A 85 6.73 15.80 16.35
C GLU A 85 6.87 16.95 17.35
N TRP A 86 8.11 17.38 17.63
CA TRP A 86 8.35 18.57 18.45
C TRP A 86 8.40 19.82 17.57
N LEU A 87 7.47 20.74 17.78
CA LEU A 87 7.37 22.00 17.06
C LEU A 87 7.61 23.19 17.99
N ALA A 88 8.21 24.24 17.46
CA ALA A 88 8.33 25.49 18.17
C ALA A 88 6.96 26.19 18.26
N ASP A 89 6.78 27.02 19.28
CA ASP A 89 5.55 27.81 19.49
C ASP A 89 5.12 28.60 18.24
N LYS A 90 6.08 29.06 17.43
CA LYS A 90 5.85 29.84 16.20
C LYS A 90 5.28 29.02 15.04
N ASP A 91 5.53 27.71 15.05
CA ASP A 91 5.18 26.80 13.96
C ASP A 91 3.83 26.10 14.21
N ILE A 92 3.23 26.35 15.38
CA ILE A 92 1.93 25.82 15.77
C ILE A 92 0.85 26.81 15.33
N PRO A 93 -0.08 26.42 14.44
CA PRO A 93 -1.21 27.28 14.10
C PRO A 93 -2.13 27.48 15.31
N HIS A 94 -2.43 28.73 15.63
CA HIS A 94 -3.38 29.14 16.69
C HIS A 94 -4.79 29.36 16.17
#